data_AF-A0A949T8S9-F1
#
_entry.id   AF-A0A949T8S9-F1
#
_cell.length_a   1.000
_cell.length_b   1.000
_cell.length_c   1.000
_cell.angle_alpha   90.00
_cell.angle_beta   90.00
_cell.angle_gamma   90.00
#
_symmetry.space_group_name_H-M   'P 1'
#
loop_
_entity.id
_entity.type
_entity.pdbx_description
1 polymer ?
#
loop_
_entity_poly.entity_id
_entity_poly.type
_entity_poly.pdbx_seq_one_letter_code
_entity_poly.pdbx_strand_id
1 'polypeptide(L)'
;MTNKFKTTLIATFTCLLTACYSNTEKQNVGVATHNQSLSNNIPTKRINTTDCKDSDDWYLDGYRVGKSFTQQKNEMFNQRVNYCQFSIKQLPSHFKSNWERGFNIGINDNKQPSKRQAKKKKA
;
A
#
# COMPACT_ATOMS: atom_id res chain seq x y z
N MET A 1 -55.46 9.58 39.67
CA MET A 1 -54.42 9.13 38.72
C MET A 1 -53.06 9.51 39.28
N THR A 2 -52.28 8.51 39.64
CA THR A 2 -50.90 8.60 40.11
C THR A 2 -49.96 8.98 38.98
N ASN A 3 -48.87 9.70 39.27
CA ASN A 3 -47.51 9.29 38.90
C ASN A 3 -46.48 10.20 39.56
N LYS A 4 -45.82 9.67 40.60
CA LYS A 4 -44.63 10.25 41.23
C LYS A 4 -43.41 9.78 40.42
N PHE A 5 -42.76 10.69 39.71
CA PHE A 5 -41.48 10.42 39.06
C PHE A 5 -40.41 10.18 40.13
N LYS A 6 -39.89 8.96 40.17
CA LYS A 6 -38.78 8.58 41.05
C LYS A 6 -37.47 8.92 40.33
N THR A 7 -36.76 9.92 40.84
CA THR A 7 -35.35 10.14 40.56
C THR A 7 -34.55 9.15 41.39
N THR A 8 -33.83 8.21 40.77
CA THR A 8 -32.66 7.57 41.41
C THR A 8 -31.66 7.15 40.35
N LEU A 9 -30.44 7.59 40.58
CA LEU A 9 -29.27 7.66 39.73
C LEU A 9 -28.32 6.56 40.20
N ILE A 10 -27.95 5.60 39.36
CA ILE A 10 -26.78 4.74 39.61
C ILE A 10 -26.10 4.48 38.26
N ALA A 11 -25.10 5.30 37.97
CA ALA A 11 -24.09 5.03 36.95
C ALA A 11 -23.07 4.06 37.55
N THR A 12 -23.15 2.78 37.20
CA THR A 12 -22.10 1.80 37.53
C THR A 12 -20.98 1.92 36.51
N PHE A 13 -19.94 2.65 36.90
CA PHE A 13 -18.66 2.73 36.20
C PHE A 13 -17.92 1.40 36.40
N THR A 14 -18.01 0.48 35.43
CA THR A 14 -17.23 -0.75 35.43
C THR A 14 -15.78 -0.43 35.05
N CYS A 15 -14.94 -0.32 36.07
CA CYS A 15 -13.49 -0.23 35.94
C CYS A 15 -12.94 -1.60 35.51
N LEU A 16 -12.64 -1.77 34.21
CA LEU A 16 -11.89 -2.93 33.73
C LEU A 16 -10.41 -2.70 33.98
N LEU A 17 -9.81 -3.57 34.81
CA LEU A 17 -8.39 -3.59 35.12
C LEU A 17 -7.58 -3.87 33.85
N THR A 18 -6.82 -2.89 33.39
CA THR A 18 -5.74 -3.08 32.41
C THR A 18 -4.52 -3.62 33.15
N ALA A 19 -4.26 -4.92 33.04
CA ALA A 19 -2.99 -5.49 33.47
C ALA A 19 -1.93 -5.20 32.39
N CYS A 20 -0.98 -4.32 32.69
CA CYS A 20 0.22 -4.13 31.86
C CYS A 20 1.17 -5.30 32.10
N TYR A 21 1.23 -6.26 31.17
CA TYR A 21 2.31 -7.26 31.14
C TYR A 21 3.39 -6.78 30.16
N SER A 22 4.49 -6.25 30.69
CA SER A 22 5.67 -5.92 29.89
C SER A 22 6.58 -7.15 29.82
N ASN A 23 6.45 -7.95 28.76
CA ASN A 23 7.49 -8.91 28.41
C ASN A 23 8.58 -8.18 27.61
N THR A 24 9.75 -8.10 28.23
CA THR A 24 10.99 -7.72 27.54
C THR A 24 11.52 -8.97 26.85
N GLU A 25 11.41 -9.04 25.53
CA GLU A 25 12.21 -9.96 24.72
C GLU A 25 13.18 -9.17 23.84
N LYS A 26 14.45 -9.52 24.00
CA LYS A 26 15.57 -9.04 23.20
C LYS A 26 15.57 -9.77 21.84
N GLN A 27 15.81 -8.97 20.79
CA GLN A 27 16.43 -9.31 19.50
C GLN A 27 15.79 -10.41 18.64
N ASN A 28 15.39 -10.06 17.41
CA ASN A 28 16.03 -10.55 16.17
C ASN A 28 15.38 -9.94 14.92
N VAL A 29 16.21 -9.69 13.91
CA VAL A 29 15.83 -9.27 12.56
C VAL A 29 14.79 -10.24 11.99
N GLY A 30 13.57 -9.76 11.75
CA GLY A 30 12.45 -10.59 11.33
C GLY A 30 11.48 -9.83 10.44
N VAL A 31 11.39 -10.27 9.20
CA VAL A 31 10.46 -9.81 8.15
C VAL A 31 9.04 -9.76 8.68
N ALA A 32 8.40 -8.59 8.59
CA ALA A 32 7.01 -8.41 8.99
C ALA A 32 6.07 -9.21 8.07
N THR A 33 5.57 -10.32 8.59
CA THR A 33 4.34 -10.99 8.15
C THR A 33 3.14 -10.11 8.50
N HIS A 34 2.42 -9.62 7.49
CA HIS A 34 1.03 -9.20 7.65
C HIS A 34 0.15 -10.01 6.69
N ASN A 35 -0.64 -10.91 7.27
CA ASN A 35 -1.69 -11.64 6.56
C ASN A 35 -2.78 -10.67 6.14
N GLN A 36 -2.83 -10.32 4.85
CA GLN A 36 -4.10 -10.04 4.18
C GLN A 36 -4.03 -10.60 2.76
N SER A 37 -4.78 -11.69 2.58
CA SER A 37 -4.99 -12.38 1.32
C SER A 37 -5.80 -11.51 0.37
N LEU A 38 -5.13 -10.95 -0.63
CA LEU A 38 -5.67 -10.88 -1.99
C LEU A 38 -4.66 -11.56 -2.91
N SER A 39 -4.80 -12.88 -3.03
CA SER A 39 -4.14 -13.68 -4.05
C SER A 39 -4.77 -13.38 -5.42
N ASN A 40 -4.50 -12.20 -5.98
CA ASN A 40 -4.59 -11.99 -7.43
C ASN A 40 -3.22 -12.36 -7.99
N ASN A 41 -3.14 -13.59 -8.51
CA ASN A 41 -1.95 -14.23 -9.05
C ASN A 41 -1.49 -13.50 -10.33
N ILE A 42 -0.91 -12.31 -10.18
CA ILE A 42 -0.02 -11.75 -11.18
C ILE A 42 1.34 -12.37 -10.86
N PRO A 43 1.95 -13.17 -11.75
CA PRO A 43 3.15 -13.96 -11.46
C PRO A 43 4.43 -13.12 -11.34
N THR A 44 4.32 -11.85 -10.90
CA THR A 44 5.44 -10.97 -10.64
C THR A 44 5.52 -10.64 -9.17
N LYS A 45 6.40 -11.37 -8.47
CA LYS A 45 6.79 -11.08 -7.08
C LYS A 45 7.34 -9.65 -7.03
N ARG A 46 6.52 -8.71 -6.55
CA ARG A 46 6.94 -7.32 -6.32
C ARG A 46 8.02 -7.33 -5.25
N ILE A 47 9.24 -6.94 -5.60
CA ILE A 47 10.32 -6.78 -4.62
C ILE A 47 9.84 -5.73 -3.60
N ASN A 48 9.92 -6.07 -2.32
CA ASN A 48 9.39 -5.29 -1.20
C ASN A 48 10.25 -4.06 -0.85
N THR A 49 10.86 -3.42 -1.85
CA THR A 49 11.71 -2.24 -1.70
C THR A 49 10.92 -0.94 -1.84
N THR A 50 9.59 -1.01 -1.97
CA THR A 50 8.78 0.16 -2.29
C THR A 50 8.27 0.84 -1.02
N ASP A 51 8.94 1.90 -0.57
CA ASP A 51 8.54 2.74 0.55
C ASP A 51 7.29 3.56 0.19
N CYS A 52 6.31 3.53 1.08
CA CYS A 52 5.04 4.22 0.90
C CYS A 52 5.13 5.74 1.07
N LYS A 53 6.16 6.22 1.76
CA LYS A 53 6.39 7.63 2.04
C LYS A 53 7.42 8.27 1.11
N ASP A 54 8.00 7.52 0.19
CA ASP A 54 8.96 8.02 -0.80
C ASP A 54 8.29 8.31 -2.15
N SER A 55 8.38 9.56 -2.58
CA SER A 55 7.86 10.03 -3.87
C SER A 55 8.48 9.33 -5.08
N ASP A 56 9.77 8.99 -4.99
CA ASP A 56 10.51 8.37 -6.09
C ASP A 56 10.01 6.94 -6.34
N ASP A 57 9.69 6.22 -5.26
CA ASP A 57 9.14 4.88 -5.32
C ASP A 57 7.74 4.83 -5.97
N TRP A 58 6.91 5.87 -5.78
CA TRP A 58 5.65 6.00 -6.52
C TRP A 58 5.89 6.20 -8.02
N TYR A 59 6.87 7.03 -8.39
CA TYR A 59 7.25 7.21 -9.80
C TYR A 59 7.78 5.93 -10.43
N LEU A 60 8.71 5.24 -9.78
CA LEU A 60 9.32 4.01 -10.28
C LEU A 60 8.31 2.87 -10.40
N ASP A 61 7.39 2.75 -9.45
CA ASP A 61 6.30 1.79 -9.56
C ASP A 61 5.39 2.08 -10.76
N GLY A 62 4.96 3.34 -10.90
CA GLY A 62 4.19 3.79 -12.04
C GLY A 62 4.89 3.44 -13.35
N TYR A 63 6.18 3.76 -13.46
CA TYR A 63 7.01 3.45 -14.63
C TYR A 63 7.02 1.97 -14.98
N ARG A 64 7.25 1.11 -14.00
CA ARG A 64 7.22 -0.36 -14.20
C ARG A 64 5.85 -0.83 -14.69
N VAL A 65 4.76 -0.33 -14.10
CA VAL A 65 3.39 -0.67 -14.51
C VAL A 65 3.11 -0.20 -15.93
N GLY A 66 3.48 1.04 -16.27
CA GLY A 66 3.34 1.57 -17.62
C GLY A 66 4.08 0.75 -18.67
N LYS A 67 5.26 0.24 -18.30
CA LYS A 67 6.15 -0.52 -19.17
C LYS A 67 5.72 -1.95 -19.44
N SER A 68 5.14 -2.64 -18.46
CA SER A 68 4.90 -4.09 -18.55
C SER A 68 3.47 -4.52 -18.25
N PHE A 69 2.66 -3.64 -17.66
CA PHE A 69 1.32 -3.95 -17.14
C PHE A 69 0.31 -2.86 -17.51
N THR A 70 0.45 -2.25 -18.69
CA THR A 70 -0.34 -1.08 -19.11
C THR A 70 -1.85 -1.31 -19.00
N GLN A 71 -2.32 -2.50 -19.37
CA GLN A 71 -3.74 -2.88 -19.32
C GLN A 71 -4.28 -3.00 -17.88
N GLN A 72 -3.40 -3.19 -16.90
CA GLN A 72 -3.74 -3.37 -15.49
C GLN A 72 -3.54 -2.08 -14.67
N LYS A 73 -3.49 -0.91 -15.31
CA LYS A 73 -3.21 0.39 -14.67
C LYS A 73 -3.95 0.58 -13.34
N ASN A 74 -5.28 0.48 -13.38
CA ASN A 74 -6.13 0.77 -12.23
C ASN A 74 -5.94 -0.28 -11.13
N GLU A 75 -5.85 -1.56 -11.50
CA GLU A 75 -5.66 -2.66 -10.55
C GLU A 75 -4.33 -2.51 -9.80
N MET A 76 -3.24 -2.24 -10.53
CA MET A 76 -1.91 -2.08 -9.97
C MET A 76 -1.78 -0.81 -9.13
N PHE A 77 -2.42 0.29 -9.53
CA PHE A 77 -2.48 1.51 -8.72
C PHE A 77 -3.23 1.28 -7.41
N ASN A 78 -4.41 0.64 -7.48
CA ASN A 78 -5.20 0.30 -6.30
C ASN A 78 -4.45 -0.65 -5.37
N GLN A 79 -3.75 -1.65 -5.90
CA GLN A 79 -2.89 -2.53 -5.12
C GLN A 79 -1.82 -1.74 -4.36
N ARG A 80 -1.17 -0.77 -5.02
CA ARG A 80 -0.15 0.09 -4.37
C ARG A 80 -0.77 0.95 -3.27
N VAL A 81 -1.91 1.57 -3.54
CA VAL A 81 -2.63 2.40 -2.55
C VAL A 81 -3.01 1.57 -1.32
N ASN A 82 -3.56 0.37 -1.54
CA ASN A 82 -3.93 -0.55 -0.47
C ASN A 82 -2.71 -1.07 0.30
N TYR A 83 -1.63 -1.42 -0.40
CA TYR A 83 -0.36 -1.84 0.22
C TYR A 83 0.18 -0.76 1.17
N CYS A 84 0.03 0.51 0.80
CA CYS A 84 0.43 1.64 1.62
C CYS A 84 -0.62 2.08 2.65
N GLN A 85 -1.70 1.31 2.82
CA GLN A 85 -2.78 1.58 3.76
C GLN A 85 -3.42 2.97 3.57
N PHE A 86 -3.35 3.50 2.34
CA PHE A 86 -4.07 4.71 1.97
C PHE A 86 -5.45 4.36 1.42
N SER A 87 -6.40 5.29 1.55
CA SER A 87 -7.57 5.31 0.68
C SER A 87 -7.31 6.24 -0.50
N ILE A 88 -7.94 5.98 -1.65
CA ILE A 88 -7.78 6.83 -2.85
C ILE A 88 -8.11 8.30 -2.57
N LYS A 89 -9.05 8.57 -1.65
CA LYS A 89 -9.44 9.93 -1.25
C LYS A 89 -8.43 10.63 -0.34
N GLN A 90 -7.65 9.86 0.42
CA GLN A 90 -6.67 10.38 1.39
C GLN A 90 -5.24 10.28 0.87
N LEU A 91 -5.02 9.70 -0.31
CA LEU A 91 -3.71 9.62 -0.93
C LEU A 91 -3.17 11.04 -1.19
N PRO A 92 -2.00 11.39 -0.64
CA PRO A 92 -1.36 12.66 -0.97
C PRO A 92 -1.21 12.84 -2.49
N SER A 93 -1.57 14.02 -2.98
CA SER A 93 -1.65 14.30 -4.42
C SER A 93 -0.34 14.03 -5.16
N HIS A 94 0.79 14.37 -4.55
CA HIS A 94 2.11 14.19 -5.14
C HIS A 94 2.44 12.71 -5.43
N PHE A 95 2.01 11.78 -4.58
CA PHE A 95 2.18 10.35 -4.81
C PHE A 95 1.39 9.86 -6.02
N LYS A 96 0.12 10.27 -6.13
CA LYS A 96 -0.71 9.98 -7.31
C LYS A 96 -0.08 10.54 -8.58
N SER A 97 0.32 11.81 -8.57
CA SER A 97 0.91 12.48 -9.73
C SER A 97 2.24 11.85 -10.15
N ASN A 98 3.09 11.47 -9.20
CA ASN A 98 4.36 10.80 -9.49
C ASN A 98 4.13 9.43 -10.13
N TRP A 99 3.20 8.64 -9.58
CA TRP A 99 2.84 7.35 -10.15
C TRP A 99 2.27 7.46 -11.56
N GLU A 100 1.33 8.39 -11.79
CA GLU A 100 0.76 8.63 -13.12
C GLU A 100 1.82 9.09 -14.13
N ARG A 101 2.75 9.97 -13.70
CA ARG A 101 3.86 10.41 -14.55
C ARG A 101 4.76 9.24 -14.93
N GLY A 102 5.16 8.44 -13.95
CA GLY A 102 5.95 7.23 -14.18
C GLY A 102 5.25 6.31 -15.19
N PHE A 103 3.97 6.02 -14.96
CA PHE A 103 3.15 5.18 -15.83
C PHE A 103 3.14 5.66 -17.28
N ASN A 104 2.94 6.96 -17.50
CA ASN A 104 2.94 7.53 -18.83
C ASN A 104 4.32 7.41 -19.52
N ILE A 105 5.41 7.62 -18.80
CA ILE A 105 6.77 7.41 -19.34
C ILE A 105 6.99 5.93 -19.67
N GLY A 106 6.56 5.01 -18.81
CA GLY A 106 6.66 3.58 -19.04
C GLY A 106 5.93 3.11 -20.32
N ILE A 107 4.75 3.67 -20.61
CA ILE A 107 4.03 3.39 -21.87
C ILE A 107 4.84 3.83 -23.09
N ASN A 108 5.43 5.03 -23.03
CA ASN A 108 6.17 5.59 -24.14
C ASN A 108 7.43 4.76 -24.45
N ASP A 109 8.06 4.21 -23.40
CA ASP A 109 9.19 3.30 -23.53
C ASP A 109 8.80 1.92 -24.06
N ASN A 110 7.61 1.40 -23.72
CA ASN A 110 7.10 0.12 -24.24
C ASN A 110 6.84 0.19 -25.76
N LYS A 111 6.44 1.36 -26.27
CA LYS A 111 6.24 1.59 -27.71
C LYS A 111 7.55 1.68 -28.51
N GLN A 112 8.71 1.85 -27.86
CA GLN A 112 9.99 1.77 -28.56
C GLN A 112 10.51 0.33 -28.54
N PRO A 113 10.67 -0.35 -29.71
CA PRO A 113 11.43 -1.59 -29.76
C PRO A 113 12.82 -1.30 -29.20
N SER A 114 13.18 -2.00 -28.12
CA SER A 114 14.32 -1.67 -27.30
C SER A 114 15.61 -1.55 -28.13
N LYS A 115 16.12 -0.32 -28.30
CA LYS A 115 17.46 -0.07 -28.89
C LYS A 115 18.59 -0.76 -28.10
N ARG A 116 18.30 -1.26 -26.89
CA ARG A 116 19.22 -2.02 -26.03
C ARG A 116 19.46 -3.47 -26.46
N GLN A 117 18.55 -4.12 -27.18
CA GLN A 117 18.77 -5.50 -27.65
C GLN A 117 19.62 -5.56 -28.94
N ALA A 118 19.73 -4.46 -29.69
CA ALA A 118 20.55 -4.40 -30.91
C ALA A 118 22.07 -4.39 -30.64
N LYS A 119 22.51 -4.12 -29.39
CA LYS A 119 23.96 -4.04 -29.07
C LYS A 119 24.56 -5.37 -28.59
N LYS A 120 23.77 -6.45 -28.46
CA LYS A 120 24.25 -7.76 -27.97
C LYS A 120 24.41 -8.84 -29.04
N LYS A 121 24.25 -8.51 -30.33
CA LYS A 121 24.43 -9.42 -31.48
C LYS A 121 25.70 -9.17 -32.32
N LYS A 122 26.69 -8.47 -31.75
CA LYS A 122 28.04 -8.35 -32.32
C LYS A 122 29.06 -8.56 -31.20
N ALA A 123 29.30 -9.83 -30.87
CA ALA A 123 30.51 -10.33 -30.23
C ALA A 123 30.70 -11.75 -30.75
#